data_AF-A0A0F2NK38-F1
#
_entry.id   AF-A0A0F2NK38-F1
#
_cell.length_a   1.000
_cell.length_b   1.000
_cell.length_c   1.000
_cell.angle_alpha   90.00
_cell.angle_beta   90.00
_cell.angle_gamma   90.00
#
_symmetry.space_group_name_H-M   'P 1'
#
loop_
_entity.id
_entity.type
_entity.pdbx_description
1 polymer ?
#
loop_
_entity_poly.entity_id
_entity_poly.type
_entity_poly.pdbx_seq_one_letter_code
_entity_poly.pdbx_strand_id
1 'polypeptide(L)'
;MKEDKAFFTIGRAAEMLEVHPRTLRNYEEAGLISPLRKGAWRYYSLRDIQWIECLREMVHEHGVSLNGVKKLLKFTPCWNIINCSFEKRKRCSAFFSNTLVPKKIARLVLPPDKNDLAA
;
A
#
# COMPACT_ATOMS: atom_id res chain seq x y z
N MET A 1 14.14 11.69 -8.54
CA MET A 1 13.63 10.70 -9.53
C MET A 1 12.11 10.74 -9.63
N LYS A 2 11.56 10.49 -10.82
CA LYS A 2 10.16 10.77 -11.28
C LYS A 2 9.12 9.68 -10.94
N GLU A 3 9.43 8.74 -10.04
CA GLU A 3 8.61 7.53 -9.81
C GLU A 3 7.26 7.81 -9.12
N ASP A 4 7.09 9.03 -8.60
CA ASP A 4 5.97 9.42 -7.74
C ASP A 4 4.73 9.99 -8.45
N LYS A 5 4.73 10.04 -9.80
CA LYS A 5 3.62 10.64 -10.57
C LYS A 5 2.81 9.66 -11.42
N ALA A 6 3.18 8.39 -11.48
CA ALA A 6 2.40 7.40 -12.23
C ALA A 6 1.14 7.02 -11.45
N PHE A 7 -0.02 7.28 -12.05
CA PHE A 7 -1.33 6.88 -11.54
C PHE A 7 -1.96 5.87 -12.51
N PHE A 8 -2.44 4.76 -11.96
CA PHE A 8 -3.08 3.67 -12.69
C PHE A 8 -4.59 3.70 -12.45
N THR A 9 -5.38 3.45 -13.49
CA THR A 9 -6.82 3.23 -13.33
C THR A 9 -7.08 1.90 -12.62
N ILE A 10 -8.30 1.69 -12.11
CA ILE A 10 -8.67 0.42 -11.47
C ILE A 10 -8.42 -0.81 -12.36
N GLY A 11 -8.64 -0.70 -13.68
CA GLY A 11 -8.37 -1.79 -14.63
C GLY A 11 -6.88 -2.12 -14.69
N ARG A 12 -6.03 -1.09 -14.88
CA ARG A 12 -4.59 -1.29 -14.95
C ARG A 12 -4.00 -1.77 -13.61
N ALA A 13 -4.47 -1.24 -12.49
CA ALA A 13 -4.07 -1.71 -11.17
C ALA A 13 -4.45 -3.18 -10.93
N ALA A 14 -5.66 -3.57 -11.33
CA ALA A 14 -6.14 -4.95 -11.21
C ALA A 14 -5.32 -5.92 -12.07
N GLU A 15 -4.95 -5.51 -13.29
CA GLU A 15 -4.06 -6.27 -14.18
C GLU A 15 -2.67 -6.44 -13.57
N MET A 16 -2.04 -5.36 -13.09
CA MET A 16 -0.72 -5.41 -12.45
C MET A 16 -0.67 -6.32 -11.22
N LEU A 17 -1.79 -6.41 -10.50
CA LEU A 17 -1.95 -7.23 -9.32
C LEU A 17 -2.50 -8.62 -9.65
N GLU A 18 -2.82 -8.94 -10.90
CA GLU A 18 -3.46 -10.21 -11.28
C GLU A 18 -4.70 -10.52 -10.42
N VAL A 19 -5.56 -9.51 -10.21
CA VAL A 19 -6.83 -9.64 -9.46
C VAL A 19 -8.00 -9.10 -10.27
N HIS A 20 -9.21 -9.51 -9.92
CA HIS A 20 -10.41 -8.88 -10.47
C HIS A 20 -10.55 -7.45 -9.90
N PRO A 21 -11.00 -6.45 -10.70
CA PRO A 21 -11.32 -5.10 -10.19
C PRO A 21 -12.31 -5.05 -9.02
N ARG A 22 -13.06 -6.13 -8.78
CA ARG A 22 -14.01 -6.24 -7.67
C ARG A 22 -13.27 -6.40 -6.35
N THR A 23 -12.14 -7.12 -6.35
CA THR A 23 -11.25 -7.25 -5.18
C THR A 23 -10.78 -5.89 -4.69
N LEU A 24 -10.36 -5.00 -5.60
CA LEU A 24 -9.94 -3.64 -5.24
C LEU A 24 -11.09 -2.83 -4.65
N ARG A 25 -12.30 -2.94 -5.19
CA ARG A 25 -13.50 -2.29 -4.61
C ARG A 25 -13.83 -2.84 -3.22
N ASN A 26 -13.75 -4.16 -3.03
CA ASN A 26 -13.98 -4.77 -1.71
C ASN A 26 -12.95 -4.28 -0.68
N TYR A 27 -11.69 -4.11 -1.07
CA TYR A 27 -10.65 -3.59 -0.18
C TYR A 27 -10.87 -2.10 0.15
N GLU A 28 -11.35 -1.31 -0.82
CA GLU A 28 -11.75 0.09 -0.60
C GLU A 28 -12.93 0.17 0.37
N GLU A 29 -13.98 -0.62 0.14
CA GLU A 29 -15.18 -0.70 1.01
C GLU A 29 -14.83 -1.17 2.43
N ALA A 30 -13.87 -2.10 2.56
CA ALA A 30 -13.35 -2.52 3.85
C ALA A 30 -12.55 -1.40 4.57
N GLY A 31 -12.16 -0.34 3.86
CA GLY A 31 -11.34 0.76 4.37
C GLY A 31 -9.87 0.39 4.51
N LEU A 32 -9.41 -0.61 3.77
CA LEU A 32 -8.02 -1.09 3.77
C LEU A 32 -7.17 -0.36 2.74
N ILE A 33 -7.80 0.21 1.71
CA ILE A 33 -7.15 1.07 0.72
C ILE A 33 -7.97 2.34 0.52
N SER A 34 -7.34 3.42 0.06
CA SER A 34 -7.98 4.70 -0.18
C SER A 34 -7.46 5.32 -1.49
N PRO A 35 -7.90 4.82 -2.66
CA PRO A 35 -7.44 5.34 -3.95
C PRO A 35 -7.79 6.82 -4.12
N LEU A 36 -7.01 7.53 -4.95
CA LEU A 36 -7.33 8.89 -5.34
C LEU A 36 -8.57 8.89 -6.23
N ARG A 37 -9.57 9.72 -5.91
CA ARG A 37 -10.80 9.85 -6.69
C ARG A 37 -10.82 11.15 -7.49
N LYS A 38 -11.18 11.04 -8.78
CA LYS A 38 -11.51 12.18 -9.64
C LYS A 38 -12.87 11.91 -10.28
N GLY A 39 -13.93 12.38 -9.63
CA GLY A 39 -15.30 12.01 -9.97
C GLY A 39 -15.55 10.51 -9.75
N ALA A 40 -16.02 9.80 -10.79
CA ALA A 40 -16.26 8.37 -10.76
C ALA A 40 -14.98 7.51 -10.86
N TRP A 41 -13.85 8.12 -11.26
CA TRP A 41 -12.61 7.42 -11.55
C TRP A 41 -11.76 7.24 -10.29
N ARG A 42 -11.16 6.05 -10.17
CA ARG A 42 -10.21 5.67 -9.12
C ARG A 42 -8.82 5.54 -9.70
N TYR A 43 -7.87 6.15 -9.04
CA TYR A 43 -6.47 6.16 -9.40
C TYR A 43 -5.63 5.58 -8.27
N TYR A 44 -4.69 4.71 -8.63
CA TYR A 44 -3.79 4.00 -7.73
C TYR A 44 -2.37 4.41 -8.09
N SER A 45 -1.57 4.78 -7.10
CA SER A 45 -0.13 4.98 -7.25
C SER A 45 0.61 3.64 -7.17
N LEU A 46 1.89 3.62 -7.55
CA LEU A 46 2.74 2.44 -7.32
C LEU A 46 2.78 2.00 -5.86
N ARG A 47 2.70 2.95 -4.91
CA ARG A 47 2.66 2.64 -3.48
C ARG A 47 1.34 1.97 -3.07
N ASP A 48 0.22 2.33 -3.71
CA ASP A 48 -1.04 1.64 -3.49
C ASP A 48 -0.94 0.19 -3.99
N ILE A 49 -0.29 -0.05 -5.13
CA ILE A 49 -0.04 -1.40 -5.65
C ILE A 49 0.76 -2.23 -4.64
N GLN A 50 1.91 -1.73 -4.17
CA GLN A 50 2.74 -2.41 -3.16
C GLN A 50 1.97 -2.70 -1.86
N TRP A 51 1.12 -1.77 -1.43
CA TRP A 51 0.30 -1.99 -0.25
C TRP A 51 -0.76 -3.08 -0.48
N ILE A 52 -1.38 -3.12 -1.65
CA ILE A 52 -2.35 -4.17 -2.01
C ILE A 52 -1.69 -5.54 -2.09
N GLU A 53 -0.45 -5.64 -2.58
CA GLU A 53 0.34 -6.88 -2.53
C GLU A 53 0.51 -7.36 -1.09
N CYS A 54 0.87 -6.47 -0.16
CA CYS A 54 1.00 -6.79 1.26
C CYS A 54 -0.34 -7.21 1.89
N LEU A 55 -1.45 -6.55 1.52
CA LEU A 55 -2.80 -6.99 1.92
C LEU A 55 -3.11 -8.40 1.43
N ARG A 56 -2.72 -8.72 0.20
CA ARG A 56 -2.93 -10.05 -0.38
C ARG A 56 -2.08 -11.11 0.30
N GLU A 57 -0.82 -10.82 0.62
CA GLU A 57 0.06 -11.69 1.40
C GLU A 57 -0.60 -12.03 2.75
N MET A 58 -1.11 -11.03 3.47
CA MET A 58 -1.85 -11.25 4.72
C MET A 58 -3.09 -12.14 4.55
N VAL A 59 -3.87 -11.94 3.48
CA VAL A 59 -5.14 -12.65 3.27
C VAL A 59 -4.93 -14.07 2.74
N HIS A 60 -4.08 -14.24 1.74
CA HIS A 60 -3.95 -15.47 0.98
C HIS A 60 -2.84 -16.39 1.51
N GLU A 61 -1.70 -15.83 1.91
CA GLU A 61 -0.57 -16.63 2.39
C GLU A 61 -0.66 -16.88 3.90
N HIS A 62 -1.04 -15.86 4.67
CA HIS A 62 -1.20 -15.97 6.13
C HIS A 62 -2.62 -16.35 6.58
N GLY A 63 -3.55 -16.52 5.64
CA GLY A 63 -4.93 -16.97 5.93
C GLY A 63 -5.74 -16.01 6.79
N VAL A 64 -5.35 -14.72 6.89
CA VAL A 64 -6.05 -13.75 7.72
C VAL A 64 -7.28 -13.24 6.97
N SER A 65 -8.47 -13.43 7.55
CA SER A 65 -9.69 -12.87 6.95
C SER A 65 -9.60 -11.34 6.79
N LEU A 66 -10.32 -10.77 5.83
CA LEU A 66 -10.32 -9.32 5.57
C LEU A 66 -10.69 -8.50 6.82
N ASN A 67 -11.66 -8.99 7.60
CA ASN A 67 -12.04 -8.42 8.89
C ASN A 67 -10.93 -8.55 9.94
N GLY A 68 -10.21 -9.68 9.93
CA GLY A 68 -9.01 -9.90 10.74
C GLY A 68 -7.92 -8.88 10.43
N VAL A 69 -7.56 -8.72 9.14
CA VAL A 69 -6.58 -7.72 8.69
C VAL A 69 -6.97 -6.32 9.15
N LYS A 70 -8.24 -5.93 8.95
CA LYS A 70 -8.76 -4.63 9.39
C LYS A 70 -8.64 -4.41 10.90
N LYS A 71 -8.83 -5.44 11.71
CA LYS A 71 -8.67 -5.37 13.17
C LYS A 71 -7.20 -5.33 13.59
N LEU A 72 -6.38 -6.23 13.03
CA LEU A 72 -4.95 -6.34 13.36
C LEU A 72 -4.18 -5.06 13.02
N LEU A 73 -4.46 -4.46 11.86
CA LEU A 73 -3.88 -3.19 11.45
C LEU A 73 -4.31 -1.98 12.32
N LYS A 74 -5.07 -2.18 13.40
CA LYS A 74 -5.27 -1.14 14.43
C LYS A 74 -4.26 -1.23 15.57
N PHE A 75 -3.62 -2.39 15.74
CA PHE A 75 -2.78 -2.69 16.90
C PHE A 75 -1.35 -3.05 16.51
N THR A 76 -1.14 -3.59 15.31
CA THR A 76 0.16 -4.04 14.85
C THR A 76 0.38 -3.66 13.39
N PRO A 77 1.60 -3.23 13.02
CA PRO A 77 1.94 -2.96 11.64
C PRO A 77 1.97 -4.24 10.81
N CYS A 78 1.86 -4.10 9.48
CA CYS A 78 1.82 -5.23 8.55
C CYS A 78 3.05 -6.13 8.66
N TRP A 79 4.25 -5.58 8.90
CA TRP A 79 5.49 -6.36 8.95
C TRP A 79 5.57 -7.35 10.12
N ASN A 80 4.76 -7.17 11.17
CA ASN A 80 4.61 -8.14 12.24
C ASN A 80 3.59 -9.23 11.88
N ILE A 81 2.62 -8.92 11.02
CA ILE A 81 1.58 -9.89 10.58
C ILE A 81 2.20 -10.88 9.59
N ILE A 82 2.95 -10.37 8.60
CA ILE A 82 3.56 -11.18 7.54
C ILE A 82 5.03 -11.55 7.78
N ASN A 83 5.57 -11.28 8.98
CA ASN A 83 6.99 -11.51 9.29
C ASN A 83 7.97 -10.94 8.24
N CYS A 84 7.67 -9.76 7.71
CA CYS A 84 8.43 -9.12 6.64
C CYS A 84 9.90 -8.91 7.05
N SER A 85 10.88 -9.25 6.21
CA SER A 85 12.30 -9.07 6.53
C SER A 85 12.71 -7.59 6.67
N PHE A 86 13.80 -7.32 7.37
CA PHE A 86 14.28 -5.94 7.55
C PHE A 86 14.67 -5.30 6.21
N GLU A 87 15.24 -6.07 5.29
CA GLU A 87 15.65 -5.66 3.94
C GLU A 87 14.44 -5.23 3.09
N LYS A 88 13.29 -5.91 3.24
CA LYS A 88 12.02 -5.52 2.60
C LYS A 88 11.44 -4.28 3.28
N ARG A 89 11.51 -4.18 4.63
CA ARG A 89 11.05 -3.01 5.41
C ARG A 89 11.79 -1.72 5.05
N LYS A 90 13.12 -1.76 4.85
CA LYS A 90 13.96 -0.60 4.48
C LYS A 90 13.52 0.13 3.20
N ARG A 91 12.73 -0.52 2.35
CA ARG A 91 12.22 0.06 1.10
C ARG A 91 10.70 0.21 1.10
N CYS A 92 10.04 -0.08 2.23
CA CYS A 92 8.59 -0.10 2.34
C CYS A 92 8.06 1.26 2.78
N SER A 93 7.20 1.87 1.97
CA SER A 93 6.58 3.16 2.32
C SER A 93 5.78 3.11 3.63
N ALA A 94 5.12 1.98 3.94
CA ALA A 94 4.38 1.79 5.19
C ALA A 94 5.29 1.76 6.43
N PHE A 95 6.54 1.31 6.29
CA PHE A 95 7.52 1.32 7.37
C PHE A 95 7.94 2.74 7.74
N PHE A 96 8.15 3.60 6.75
CA PHE A 96 8.57 4.99 6.98
C PHE A 96 7.43 5.92 7.41
N SER A 97 6.18 5.58 7.11
CA SER A 97 5.02 6.43 7.43
C SER A 97 4.50 6.26 8.85
N ASN A 98 5.11 5.39 9.67
CA ASN A 98 4.70 5.04 11.04
C ASN A 98 3.18 4.87 11.20
N THR A 99 2.50 4.39 10.14
CA THR A 99 1.04 4.33 10.05
C THR A 99 0.61 2.90 9.83
N LEU A 100 -0.31 2.44 10.67
CA LEU A 100 -0.74 1.04 10.69
C LEU A 100 -1.65 0.67 9.50
N VAL A 101 -2.33 1.67 8.94
CA VAL A 101 -2.95 1.62 7.61
C VAL A 101 -2.49 2.88 6.90
N PRO A 102 -1.93 2.80 5.69
CA PRO A 102 -1.59 3.99 4.90
C PRO A 102 -2.86 4.70 4.40
N LYS A 103 -3.67 5.27 5.30
CA LYS A 103 -4.93 5.98 5.01
C LYS A 103 -4.70 7.21 4.14
N LYS A 104 -3.50 7.77 4.25
CA LYS A 104 -2.94 8.74 3.34
C LYS A 104 -1.53 8.24 3.07
N ILE A 105 -1.31 7.55 1.95
CA ILE A 105 0.03 7.55 1.32
C ILE A 105 0.26 8.97 0.77
N ALA A 106 0.20 9.97 1.64
CA ALA A 106 0.62 11.31 1.34
C ALA A 106 2.13 11.24 1.30
N ARG A 107 2.67 11.11 0.08
CA ARG A 107 3.91 11.74 -0.37
C ARG A 107 4.90 11.94 0.78
N LEU A 108 5.42 10.85 1.32
CA LEU A 108 6.66 10.96 2.06
C LEU A 108 7.70 11.34 1.03
N VAL A 109 8.03 12.63 0.99
CA VAL A 109 9.34 13.05 0.49
C VAL A 109 10.31 12.25 1.34
N LEU A 110 11.04 11.32 0.70
CA LEU A 110 12.15 10.65 1.36
C LEU A 110 13.01 11.76 2.00
N PRO A 111 13.47 11.62 3.25
CA PRO A 111 14.48 12.54 3.75
C PRO A 111 15.61 12.58 2.71
N PRO A 112 16.07 13.78 2.32
CA PRO A 112 17.07 13.92 1.26
C PRO A 112 18.25 13.02 1.57
N ASP A 113 18.80 12.41 0.52
CA ASP A 113 19.97 11.58 0.65
C ASP A 113 21.07 12.42 1.33
N LYS A 114 21.78 11.84 2.31
CA LYS A 114 22.87 12.56 2.99
C LYS A 114 23.99 12.97 2.02
N ASN A 115 23.97 12.43 0.80
CA ASN A 115 24.85 12.79 -0.28
C ASN A 115 24.43 14.04 -1.09
N ASP A 116 23.24 14.59 -0.88
CA ASP A 116 22.72 15.76 -1.61
C ASP A 116 22.97 17.11 -0.89
N LEU A 117 23.69 17.10 0.24
CA LEU A 117 24.10 18.30 1.01
C LEU A 117 25.53 18.75 0.69
N ALA A 118 26.16 18.17 -0.33
CA ALA A 118 27.47 18.56 -0.82
C ALA A 118 27.37 19.00 -2.29
N ALA A 119 26.66 20.12 -2.52
CA ALA A 119 26.76 20.93 -3.74
C ALA A 119 26.45 22.39 -3.41
#